data_AF-A0ABD5DW43-F1
#
_entry.id   AF-A0ABD5DW43-F1
#
_cell.length_a   1.000
_cell.length_b   1.000
_cell.length_c   1.000
_cell.angle_alpha   90.00
_cell.angle_beta   90.00
_cell.angle_gamma   90.00
#
_symmetry.space_group_name_H-M   'P 1'
#
loop_
_entity.id
_entity.type
_entity.pdbx_description
1 polymer ?
#
loop_
_entity_poly.entity_id
_entity_poly.type
_entity_poly.pdbx_seq_one_letter_code
_entity_poly.pdbx_strand_id
1 'polypeptide(L)'
;QTIDAIIQRWSRIDGLVNNAGVNFPRLLVDEKAPAGRYELNEAAFEKMVNINQKGVFFMSQAVARQMVKQRAGVIVNVSSESGLE
;
A
#
# COMPACT_ATOMS: atom_id res chain seq x y z
N GLN A 1 -12.77 -2.53 -9.50
CA GLN A 1 -13.14 -3.96 -9.75
C GLN A 1 -12.42 -4.79 -8.70
N THR A 2 -13.05 -5.81 -8.13
CA THR A 2 -12.41 -6.72 -7.16
C THR A 2 -11.51 -7.72 -7.89
N ILE A 3 -10.58 -8.36 -7.17
CA ILE A 3 -9.74 -9.43 -7.74
C ILE A 3 -10.59 -10.57 -8.28
N ASP A 4 -11.64 -10.98 -7.56
CA ASP A 4 -12.50 -12.08 -7.99
C ASP A 4 -13.19 -11.76 -9.32
N ALA A 5 -13.63 -10.52 -9.54
CA ALA A 5 -14.22 -10.10 -10.81
C ALA A 5 -13.19 -10.13 -11.97
N ILE A 6 -11.93 -9.78 -11.70
CA ILE A 6 -10.84 -9.87 -12.68
C ILE A 6 -10.58 -11.33 -13.03
N ILE A 7 -10.48 -12.21 -12.03
CA ILE A 7 -10.27 -13.65 -12.23
C ILE A 7 -11.45 -14.28 -12.97
N GLN A 8 -12.69 -13.91 -12.64
CA GLN A 8 -13.87 -14.42 -13.33
C GLN A 8 -13.87 -14.03 -14.82
N ARG A 9 -13.45 -12.81 -15.15
CA ARG A 9 -13.46 -12.31 -16.51
C ARG A 9 -12.29 -12.80 -17.35
N TRP A 10 -11.09 -12.89 -16.76
CA TRP A 10 -9.84 -13.10 -17.50
C TRP A 10 -9.13 -14.42 -17.14
N SER A 11 -9.56 -15.10 -16.08
CA SER A 11 -9.00 -16.37 -15.56
C SER A 11 -7.54 -16.32 -15.11
N ARG A 12 -6.84 -15.18 -15.26
CA ARG A 12 -5.43 -15.00 -14.94
C ARG A 12 -5.14 -13.58 -14.46
N ILE A 13 -4.03 -13.44 -13.73
CA ILE A 13 -3.43 -12.14 -13.41
C ILE A 13 -1.93 -12.24 -13.64
N ASP A 14 -1.43 -11.52 -14.63
CA ASP A 14 -0.01 -11.61 -15.03
C ASP A 14 0.88 -10.61 -14.29
N GLY A 15 0.30 -9.47 -13.89
CA GLY A 15 1.01 -8.40 -13.24
C GLY A 15 0.18 -7.75 -12.15
N LEU A 16 0.84 -7.42 -11.05
CA LEU A 16 0.35 -6.46 -10.05
C LEU A 16 1.37 -5.34 -9.92
N VAL A 17 0.89 -4.10 -9.99
CA VAL A 17 1.69 -2.92 -9.66
C VAL A 17 1.07 -2.25 -8.43
N ASN A 18 1.73 -2.41 -7.28
CA ASN A 18 1.36 -1.69 -6.06
C ASN A 18 1.94 -0.27 -6.13
N ASN A 19 1.17 0.65 -6.72
CA ASN A 19 1.54 2.06 -6.90
C ASN A 19 0.83 3.01 -5.92
N ALA A 20 -0.31 2.61 -5.36
CA ALA A 20 -1.05 3.47 -4.46
C ALA A 20 -0.24 3.77 -3.20
N GLY A 21 -0.03 5.06 -2.93
CA GLY A 21 0.69 5.54 -1.75
C GLY A 21 0.26 6.95 -1.38
N VAL A 22 0.36 7.29 -0.10
CA VAL A 22 0.05 8.62 0.43
C VAL A 22 1.11 9.07 1.43
N ASN A 23 1.36 10.37 1.49
CA ASN A 23 2.19 10.97 2.52
C ASN A 23 1.42 12.11 3.18
N PHE A 24 1.36 12.13 4.51
CA PHE A 24 0.82 13.24 5.29
C PHE A 24 1.98 13.93 5.99
N PRO A 25 2.57 14.98 5.37
CA PRO A 25 3.71 15.67 5.96
C PRO A 25 3.26 16.41 7.22
N ARG A 26 3.79 15.98 8.37
CA ARG A 26 3.52 16.53 9.70
C ARG A 26 4.76 16.41 10.57
N LEU A 27 4.85 17.28 11.58
CA LEU A 27 5.90 17.25 12.57
C LEU A 27 5.74 16.02 13.47
N LEU A 28 6.85 15.45 13.94
CA LEU A 28 6.80 14.41 14.97
C LEU A 28 6.39 15.01 16.32
N VAL A 29 6.91 16.19 16.64
CA VAL A 29 6.58 16.99 17.83
C VAL A 29 6.51 18.45 17.40
N ASP A 30 5.45 19.16 17.78
CA ASP A 30 5.31 20.60 17.59
C ASP A 30 5.57 21.32 18.93
N GLU A 31 6.77 21.90 19.09
CA GLU A 31 7.15 22.63 20.32
C GLU A 31 6.25 23.84 20.59
N LYS A 32 5.68 24.46 19.55
CA LYS A 32 4.86 25.67 19.68
C LYS A 32 3.40 25.35 19.97
N ALA A 33 2.95 24.17 19.60
CA ALA A 33 1.60 23.70 19.82
C ALA A 33 1.57 22.16 19.97
N PRO A 34 1.87 21.62 21.16
CA PRO A 34 1.84 20.17 21.41
C PRO A 34 0.48 19.56 21.04
N ALA A 35 0.48 18.42 20.34
CA ALA A 35 -0.72 17.80 19.78
C ALA A 35 -1.55 18.73 18.86
N GLY A 36 -0.92 19.77 18.31
CA GLY A 36 -1.52 20.73 17.41
C GLY A 36 -1.77 20.16 16.01
N ARG A 37 -2.40 20.95 15.14
CA ARG A 37 -2.80 20.51 13.78
C ARG A 37 -1.62 20.08 12.89
N TYR A 38 -0.41 20.51 13.21
CA TYR A 38 0.80 20.21 12.45
C TYR A 38 1.57 19.00 12.98
N GLU A 39 1.20 18.48 14.16
CA GLU A 39 1.77 17.27 14.72
C GLU A 39 1.10 16.02 14.13
N LEU A 40 1.91 14.98 13.90
CA LEU A 40 1.43 13.71 13.39
C LEU A 40 0.58 13.03 14.46
N ASN A 41 -0.69 12.80 14.14
CA ASN A 41 -1.58 12.06 15.02
C ASN A 41 -1.73 10.61 14.56
N GLU A 42 -2.22 9.77 15.47
CA GLU A 42 -2.40 8.33 15.24
C GLU A 42 -3.26 8.06 14.01
N ALA A 43 -4.38 8.77 13.82
CA ALA A 43 -5.26 8.56 12.66
C ALA A 43 -4.56 8.83 11.31
N ALA A 44 -3.70 9.85 11.23
CA ALA A 44 -2.94 10.14 10.03
C ALA A 44 -1.85 9.09 9.80
N PHE A 45 -1.15 8.68 10.86
CA PHE A 45 -0.15 7.61 10.79
C PHE A 45 -0.77 6.28 10.36
N GLU A 46 -1.86 5.87 11.00
CA GLU A 46 -2.58 4.64 10.70
C GLU A 46 -3.08 4.65 9.25
N LYS A 47 -3.56 5.79 8.75
CA LYS A 47 -3.95 5.92 7.34
C LYS A 47 -2.78 5.70 6.38
N MET A 48 -1.59 6.22 6.67
CA MET A 48 -0.39 5.95 5.87
C MET A 48 -0.03 4.47 5.91
N VAL A 49 -0.01 3.86 7.11
CA VAL A 49 0.32 2.45 7.29
C VAL A 49 -0.67 1.53 6.59
N ASN A 50 -1.96 1.85 6.70
CA ASN A 50 -3.03 1.08 6.06
C ASN A 50 -2.91 1.09 4.54
N ILE A 51 -2.48 2.20 3.92
CA ILE A 51 -2.35 2.32 2.47
C ILE A 51 -0.99 1.78 2.00
N ASN A 52 0.10 2.33 2.52
CA ASN A 52 1.45 2.15 1.98
C ASN A 52 2.08 0.81 2.38
N GLN A 53 1.66 0.22 3.50
CA GLN A 53 2.23 -1.05 3.99
C GLN A 53 1.20 -2.17 3.93
N LYS A 54 0.08 -2.05 4.66
CA LYS A 54 -0.94 -3.10 4.71
C LYS A 54 -1.61 -3.29 3.35
N GLY A 55 -1.91 -2.21 2.62
CA GLY A 55 -2.47 -2.26 1.28
C GLY A 55 -1.59 -3.08 0.33
N VAL A 56 -0.30 -2.75 0.26
CA VAL A 56 0.69 -3.48 -0.55
C VAL A 56 0.74 -4.96 -0.16
N PHE A 57 0.80 -5.27 1.13
CA PHE A 57 0.87 -6.65 1.63
C PHE A 57 -0.37 -7.48 1.27
N PHE A 58 -1.56 -7.00 1.66
CA PHE A 58 -2.80 -7.75 1.43
C PHE A 58 -3.14 -7.85 -0.05
N MET A 59 -2.81 -6.81 -0.83
CA MET A 59 -3.07 -6.85 -2.25
C MET A 59 -2.16 -7.82 -3.00
N SER A 60 -0.88 -7.83 -2.62
CA SER A 60 0.07 -8.85 -3.07
C SER A 60 -0.38 -10.25 -2.69
N GLN A 61 -0.82 -10.48 -1.45
CA GLN A 61 -1.28 -11.80 -1.02
C GLN A 61 -2.47 -12.29 -1.86
N ALA A 62 -3.46 -11.43 -2.09
CA ALA A 62 -4.66 -11.81 -2.83
C ALA A 62 -4.35 -12.12 -4.30
N VAL A 63 -3.50 -11.34 -4.98
CA VAL A 63 -3.07 -11.64 -6.35
C VAL A 63 -2.15 -12.87 -6.41
N ALA A 64 -1.22 -13.01 -5.46
CA ALA A 64 -0.26 -14.12 -5.41
C ALA A 64 -0.96 -15.49 -5.34
N ARG A 65 -2.12 -15.58 -4.68
CA ARG A 65 -2.93 -16.82 -4.67
C ARG A 65 -3.31 -17.29 -6.07
N GLN A 66 -3.56 -16.37 -7.00
CA GLN A 66 -3.82 -16.71 -8.41
C GLN A 66 -2.51 -17.02 -9.14
N MET A 67 -1.47 -16.21 -8.94
CA MET A 67 -0.14 -16.40 -9.57
C MET A 67 0.48 -17.77 -9.25
N VAL A 68 0.30 -18.28 -8.03
CA VAL A 68 0.74 -19.63 -7.63
C VAL A 68 0.02 -20.72 -8.42
N LYS A 69 -1.30 -20.60 -8.60
CA LYS A 69 -2.09 -21.60 -9.37
C LYS A 69 -1.64 -21.65 -10.83
N GLN A 70 -1.35 -20.50 -11.44
CA GLN A 70 -0.89 -20.41 -12.83
C GLN A 70 0.63 -20.61 -13.00
N ARG A 71 1.40 -20.70 -11.91
CA ARG A 71 2.88 -20.80 -11.88
C ARG A 71 3.60 -19.68 -12.66
N ALA A 72 3.01 -18.50 -12.69
CA ALA A 72 3.52 -17.34 -13.42
C ALA A 72 2.98 -16.04 -12.84
N GLY A 73 3.71 -14.94 -12.99
CA GLY A 73 3.27 -13.59 -12.65
C GLY A 73 4.38 -12.74 -12.06
N VAL A 74 4.18 -11.43 -12.06
CA VAL A 74 5.14 -10.45 -11.52
C VAL A 74 4.42 -9.47 -10.60
N ILE A 75 5.00 -9.18 -9.44
CA ILE A 75 4.55 -8.12 -8.54
C ILE A 75 5.63 -7.03 -8.51
N VAL A 76 5.24 -5.79 -8.80
CA VAL A 76 6.08 -4.61 -8.71
C VAL A 76 5.56 -3.72 -7.60
N ASN A 77 6.40 -3.42 -6.62
CA ASN A 77 6.10 -2.47 -5.55
C ASN A 77 6.82 -1.16 -5.84
N VAL A 78 6.06 -0.07 -5.99
CA VAL A 78 6.63 1.26 -6.18
C VAL A 78 6.89 1.85 -4.80
N SER A 79 8.17 2.00 -4.45
CA SER A 79 8.60 2.66 -3.21
C SER A 79 9.14 4.07 -3.50
N SER A 80 9.46 4.81 -2.44
CA SER A 80 10.18 6.09 -2.51
C SER A 80 11.64 5.90 -2.09
N GLU A 81 12.51 6.76 -2.59
CA GLU A 81 13.92 6.84 -2.19
C GLU A 81 14.05 7.11 -0.69
N SER A 82 13.19 7.96 -0.12
CA SER A 82 13.13 8.24 1.33
C SER A 82 12.79 7.02 2.22
N GLY A 83 12.46 5.87 1.64
CA GLY A 83 12.30 4.61 2.38
C GLY A 83 13.56 3.75 2.41
N LEU A 84 14.62 4.16 1.70
CA LEU A 84 15.93 3.51 1.65
C LEU A 84 16.95 4.20 2.58
N GLU A 85 16.90 5.53 2.65
CA GLU A 85 17.69 6.35 3.60
C GLU A 85 17.35 6.01 5.06
#